data_AF-A0A232FEQ7-F1
#
_entry.id   AF-A0A232FEQ7-F1
#
_cell.length_a   1.000
_cell.length_b   1.000
_cell.length_c   1.000
_cell.angle_alpha   90.00
_cell.angle_beta   90.00
_cell.angle_gamma   90.00
#
_symmetry.space_group_name_H-M   'P 1'
#
loop_
_entity.id
_entity.type
_entity.pdbx_description
1 polymer ?
#
loop_
_entity_poly.entity_id
_entity_poly.type
_entity_poly.pdbx_seq_one_letter_code
_entity_poly.pdbx_strand_id
1 'polypeptide(L)'
;MHIDQLLRLHIHLDIQLVKARKAFRTLSKLFYKKYLEPKAKIICYCLLIRPILSYAGPLWYNQTASSLERIRVFERACLRACLKQYRSSESNYKKMISNKKIYNKAYIPRFDNFITKINRDYFANTKKVTSNNRIVRITEIDTDYIEKCKTSGYLPPESFILLDHQELIQDNNNIPIIYHWYRHRCNKKIPPNYESIPILKYSTAIPARDSNDKTRLYSNKYWWLAADIYLA
;
A
#
# COMPACT_ATOMS: atom_id res chain seq x y z
N MET A 1 -27.21 1.69 -16.02
CA MET A 1 -25.79 1.26 -16.01
C MET A 1 -25.25 1.47 -14.59
N HIS A 2 -25.01 0.41 -13.81
CA HIS A 2 -24.50 0.55 -12.44
C HIS A 2 -23.02 0.97 -12.47
N ILE A 3 -22.75 2.27 -12.29
CA ILE A 3 -21.40 2.84 -12.17
C ILE A 3 -20.60 2.12 -11.06
N ASP A 4 -21.30 1.56 -10.08
CA ASP A 4 -20.73 0.86 -8.92
C ASP A 4 -19.84 -0.35 -9.26
N GLN A 5 -20.08 -1.02 -10.39
CA GLN A 5 -19.20 -2.11 -10.84
C GLN A 5 -17.85 -1.58 -11.35
N LEU A 6 -17.81 -0.36 -11.91
CA LEU A 6 -16.60 0.32 -12.37
C LEU A 6 -15.75 0.84 -11.18
N LEU A 7 -16.37 1.11 -10.03
CA LEU A 7 -15.69 1.54 -8.79
C LEU A 7 -14.81 0.46 -8.15
N ARG A 8 -14.83 -0.79 -8.63
CA ARG A 8 -13.98 -1.85 -8.06
C ARG A 8 -12.49 -1.67 -8.37
N LEU A 9 -12.15 -0.79 -9.33
CA LEU A 9 -10.81 -0.27 -9.66
C LEU A 9 -9.66 -1.29 -9.78
N HIS A 10 -9.97 -2.57 -9.91
CA HIS A 10 -8.97 -3.64 -9.96
C HIS A 10 -8.22 -3.62 -11.31
N ILE A 11 -8.90 -3.20 -12.38
CA ILE A 11 -8.31 -3.01 -13.72
C ILE A 11 -7.26 -1.89 -13.70
N HIS A 12 -7.46 -0.84 -12.89
CA HIS A 12 -6.53 0.28 -12.79
C HIS A 12 -5.15 -0.19 -12.31
N LEU A 13 -5.09 -1.04 -11.28
CA LEU A 13 -3.82 -1.59 -10.80
C LEU A 13 -3.09 -2.40 -11.87
N ASP A 14 -3.82 -3.18 -12.67
CA ASP A 14 -3.25 -3.93 -13.80
C ASP A 14 -2.64 -2.99 -14.84
N ILE A 15 -3.36 -1.92 -15.19
CA ILE A 15 -2.87 -0.89 -16.11
C ILE A 15 -1.62 -0.21 -15.56
N GLN A 16 -1.60 0.19 -14.29
CA GLN A 16 -0.43 0.83 -13.68
C GLN A 16 0.77 -0.12 -13.62
N LEU A 17 0.54 -1.40 -13.32
CA LEU A 17 1.60 -2.41 -13.33
C LEU A 17 2.19 -2.59 -14.74
N VAL A 18 1.37 -2.60 -15.79
CA VAL A 18 1.84 -2.66 -17.18
C VAL A 18 2.65 -1.43 -17.54
N LYS A 19 2.17 -0.23 -17.19
CA LYS A 19 2.89 1.04 -17.42
C LYS A 19 4.25 1.05 -16.71
N ALA A 20 4.28 0.65 -15.44
CA ALA A 20 5.50 0.60 -14.65
C ALA A 20 6.51 -0.43 -15.18
N ARG A 21 6.04 -1.60 -15.64
CA ARG A 21 6.90 -2.60 -16.32
C ARG A 21 7.50 -2.06 -17.61
N LYS A 22 6.69 -1.38 -18.43
CA LYS A 22 7.17 -0.73 -19.66
C LYS A 22 8.24 0.32 -19.35
N ALA A 23 7.97 1.20 -18.39
CA ALA A 23 8.92 2.23 -17.95
C ALA A 23 10.24 1.60 -17.44
N PHE A 24 10.16 0.58 -16.59
CA PHE A 24 11.34 -0.12 -16.09
C PHE A 24 12.15 -0.80 -17.21
N ARG A 25 11.47 -1.40 -18.19
CA ARG A 25 12.12 -2.04 -19.35
C ARG A 25 12.84 -1.00 -20.22
N THR A 26 12.20 0.14 -20.50
CA THR A 26 12.82 1.26 -21.23
C THR A 26 14.08 1.76 -20.52
N LEU A 27 14.01 1.86 -19.18
CA LEU A 27 15.13 2.29 -18.34
C LEU A 27 16.06 1.15 -17.89
N SER A 28 15.97 -0.04 -18.50
CA SER A 28 16.76 -1.20 -18.09
C SER A 28 18.27 -0.92 -18.12
N LYS A 29 18.76 -0.19 -19.12
CA LYS A 29 20.19 0.19 -19.21
C LYS A 29 20.67 0.93 -17.97
N LEU A 30 19.82 1.75 -17.34
CA LEU A 30 20.12 2.47 -16.09
C LEU A 30 20.20 1.50 -14.90
N PHE A 31 19.16 0.71 -14.69
CA PHE A 31 19.05 -0.16 -13.52
C PHE A 31 20.08 -1.30 -13.51
N TYR A 32 20.44 -1.84 -14.69
CA TYR A 32 21.38 -2.96 -14.80
C TYR A 32 22.86 -2.51 -14.92
N LYS A 33 23.16 -1.21 -15.10
CA LYS A 33 24.55 -0.71 -15.25
C LYS A 33 25.46 -1.12 -14.09
N LYS A 34 26.69 -1.59 -14.37
CA LYS A 34 27.64 -2.07 -13.32
C LYS A 34 28.21 -0.94 -12.46
N TYR A 35 28.58 0.16 -13.10
CA TYR A 35 29.32 1.26 -12.47
C TYR A 35 28.45 2.24 -11.69
N LEU A 36 27.12 2.15 -11.82
CA LEU A 36 26.21 3.02 -11.10
C LEU A 36 25.96 2.47 -9.69
N GLU A 37 26.09 3.34 -8.68
CA GLU A 37 25.89 2.98 -7.29
C GLU A 37 24.47 2.40 -7.05
N PRO A 38 24.33 1.31 -6.28
CA PRO A 38 23.02 0.74 -5.95
C PRO A 38 22.05 1.73 -5.31
N LYS A 39 22.53 2.64 -4.44
CA LYS A 39 21.70 3.67 -3.80
C LYS A 39 21.08 4.62 -4.82
N ALA A 40 21.87 5.13 -5.76
CA ALA A 40 21.38 5.99 -6.84
C ALA A 40 20.27 5.30 -7.66
N LYS A 41 20.44 4.01 -7.97
CA LYS A 41 19.41 3.24 -8.68
C LYS A 41 18.12 3.09 -7.89
N ILE A 42 18.21 2.88 -6.57
CA ILE A 42 17.04 2.81 -5.69
C ILE A 42 16.31 4.15 -5.68
N ILE A 43 17.05 5.26 -5.63
CA ILE A 43 16.47 6.61 -5.75
C ILE A 43 15.74 6.75 -7.09
N CYS A 44 16.38 6.38 -8.21
CA CYS A 44 15.73 6.40 -9.52
C CYS A 44 14.47 5.51 -9.57
N TYR A 45 14.48 4.34 -8.93
CA TYR A 45 13.31 3.49 -8.82
C TYR A 45 12.16 4.19 -8.07
N CYS A 46 12.48 4.81 -6.92
CA CYS A 46 11.53 5.55 -6.10
C CYS A 46 10.96 6.78 -6.82
N LEU A 47 11.72 7.43 -7.71
CA LEU A 47 11.28 8.63 -8.43
C LEU A 47 10.56 8.31 -9.74
N LEU A 48 10.99 7.29 -10.48
CA LEU A 48 10.52 7.05 -11.85
C LEU A 48 9.47 5.94 -11.94
N ILE A 49 9.60 4.88 -11.14
CA ILE A 49 8.78 3.68 -11.27
C ILE A 49 7.72 3.63 -10.18
N ARG A 50 8.11 3.91 -8.94
CA ARG A 50 7.22 3.82 -7.78
C ARG A 50 5.98 4.75 -7.88
N PRO A 51 6.09 6.00 -8.37
CA PRO A 51 4.93 6.88 -8.50
C PRO A 51 3.91 6.38 -9.51
N ILE A 52 4.35 5.69 -10.57
CA ILE A 52 3.46 5.05 -11.56
C ILE A 52 2.63 3.96 -10.87
N LEU A 53 3.27 3.15 -10.02
CA LEU A 53 2.58 2.08 -9.27
C LEU A 53 1.60 2.63 -8.24
N SER A 54 1.95 3.73 -7.56
CA SER A 54 1.12 4.32 -6.50
C SER A 54 0.08 5.32 -6.99
N TYR A 55 -0.04 5.50 -8.30
CA TYR A 55 -0.96 6.47 -8.87
C TYR A 55 -2.41 6.15 -8.48
N ALA A 56 -3.09 7.18 -7.95
CA ALA A 56 -4.45 7.10 -7.41
C ALA A 56 -4.63 6.15 -6.22
N GLY A 57 -3.58 5.91 -5.43
CA GLY A 57 -3.59 5.09 -4.20
C GLY A 57 -4.87 5.22 -3.36
N PRO A 58 -5.32 6.44 -3.02
CA PRO A 58 -6.51 6.66 -2.18
C PRO A 58 -7.80 6.08 -2.77
N LEU A 59 -7.92 6.00 -4.09
CA LEU A 59 -9.12 5.44 -4.74
C LEU A 59 -9.16 3.93 -4.66
N TRP A 60 -8.01 3.26 -4.63
CA TRP A 60 -7.92 1.80 -4.65
C TRP A 60 -7.29 1.24 -3.38
N TYR A 61 -7.34 1.91 -2.23
CA TYR A 61 -6.76 1.35 -1.00
C TYR A 61 -7.32 -0.05 -0.66
N ASN A 62 -8.58 -0.34 -1.01
CA ASN A 62 -9.25 -1.61 -0.75
C ASN A 62 -9.00 -2.67 -1.85
N GLN A 63 -7.74 -3.06 -2.05
CA GLN A 63 -7.37 -4.05 -3.07
C GLN A 63 -7.08 -5.42 -2.48
N THR A 64 -7.16 -6.45 -3.33
CA THR A 64 -7.02 -7.83 -2.87
C THR A 64 -5.57 -8.20 -2.68
N ALA A 65 -5.33 -9.15 -1.79
CA ALA A 65 -3.99 -9.64 -1.48
C ALA A 65 -3.22 -10.13 -2.72
N SER A 66 -3.92 -10.76 -3.67
CA SER A 66 -3.35 -11.20 -4.94
C SER A 66 -2.87 -10.05 -5.84
N SER A 67 -3.65 -8.97 -5.94
CA SER A 67 -3.29 -7.79 -6.74
C SER A 67 -2.08 -7.07 -6.16
N LEU A 68 -2.05 -6.91 -4.83
CA LEU A 68 -0.90 -6.30 -4.16
C LEU A 68 0.34 -7.18 -4.25
N GLU A 69 0.20 -8.51 -4.12
CA GLU A 69 1.36 -9.40 -4.25
C GLU A 69 2.00 -9.30 -5.63
N ARG A 70 1.22 -9.13 -6.70
CA ARG A 70 1.76 -8.92 -8.06
C ARG A 70 2.61 -7.65 -8.15
N ILE A 71 2.22 -6.58 -7.46
CA ILE A 71 3.02 -5.35 -7.38
C ILE A 71 4.27 -5.59 -6.52
N ARG A 72 4.15 -6.27 -5.38
CA ARG A 72 5.31 -6.61 -4.53
C ARG A 72 6.30 -7.50 -5.26
N VAL A 73 5.87 -8.48 -6.06
CA VAL A 73 6.74 -9.30 -6.91
C VAL A 73 7.53 -8.41 -7.88
N PHE A 74 6.86 -7.44 -8.51
CA PHE A 74 7.50 -6.50 -9.44
C PHE A 74 8.48 -5.55 -8.73
N GLU A 75 8.10 -4.91 -7.62
CA GLU A 75 8.99 -4.08 -6.79
C GLU A 75 10.23 -4.87 -6.39
N ARG A 76 10.05 -6.10 -5.91
CA ARG A 76 11.15 -7.01 -5.54
C ARG A 76 12.07 -7.36 -6.70
N ALA A 77 11.56 -7.45 -7.93
CA ALA A 77 12.38 -7.66 -9.12
C ALA A 77 13.21 -6.40 -9.44
N CYS A 78 12.60 -5.21 -9.36
CA CYS A 78 13.29 -3.93 -9.52
C CYS A 78 14.40 -3.75 -8.49
N LEU A 79 14.15 -4.05 -7.21
CA LEU A 79 15.14 -3.93 -6.13
C LEU A 79 16.32 -4.88 -6.33
N ARG A 80 16.07 -6.11 -6.80
CA ARG A 80 17.14 -7.07 -7.14
C ARG A 80 18.02 -6.55 -8.26
N ALA A 81 17.43 -5.92 -9.28
CA ALA A 81 18.19 -5.29 -10.36
C ALA A 81 19.02 -4.09 -9.86
N CYS A 82 18.44 -3.25 -9.00
CA CYS A 82 19.14 -2.11 -8.41
C CYS A 82 20.34 -2.55 -7.55
N LEU A 83 20.13 -3.55 -6.68
CA LEU A 83 21.15 -4.06 -5.75
C LEU A 83 22.11 -5.07 -6.37
N LYS A 84 21.81 -5.59 -7.57
CA LYS A 84 22.51 -6.71 -8.24
C LYS A 84 22.64 -7.95 -7.36
N GLN A 85 21.62 -8.19 -6.54
CA GLN A 85 21.64 -9.25 -5.53
C GLN A 85 20.45 -10.18 -5.74
N TYR A 86 20.74 -11.38 -6.24
CA TYR A 86 19.72 -12.39 -6.57
C TYR A 86 19.81 -13.61 -5.66
N ARG A 87 21.02 -14.11 -5.37
CA ARG A 87 21.28 -15.34 -4.61
C ARG A 87 22.12 -15.07 -3.37
N SER A 88 21.90 -15.85 -2.30
CA SER A 88 22.58 -15.65 -1.02
C SER A 88 23.94 -16.31 -0.99
N SER A 89 24.98 -15.56 -0.60
CA SER A 89 26.33 -16.07 -0.38
C SER A 89 26.37 -17.11 0.76
N GLU A 90 25.56 -16.93 1.80
CA GLU A 90 25.41 -17.87 2.94
C GLU A 90 24.98 -19.28 2.50
N SER A 91 24.34 -19.39 1.33
CA SER A 91 23.85 -20.66 0.78
C SER A 91 24.73 -21.20 -0.35
N ASN A 92 25.98 -20.75 -0.46
CA ASN A 92 26.85 -21.00 -1.63
C ASN A 92 26.13 -20.68 -2.95
N TYR A 93 25.37 -19.59 -2.98
CA TYR A 93 24.59 -19.14 -4.15
C TYR A 93 23.58 -20.17 -4.70
N LYS A 94 23.12 -21.12 -3.88
CA LYS A 94 22.07 -22.07 -4.25
C LYS A 94 20.67 -21.49 -4.07
N LYS A 95 20.43 -20.72 -3.00
CA LYS A 95 19.11 -20.17 -2.67
C LYS A 95 18.99 -18.68 -3.03
N MET A 96 17.78 -18.26 -3.40
CA MET A 96 17.46 -16.84 -3.55
C MET A 96 17.57 -16.10 -2.23
N ILE A 97 17.96 -14.81 -2.29
CA ILE A 97 17.98 -13.95 -1.11
C ILE A 97 16.55 -13.72 -0.61
N SER A 98 16.38 -13.74 0.71
CA SER A 98 15.10 -13.49 1.35
C SER A 98 14.58 -12.08 1.02
N ASN A 99 13.26 -11.96 0.87
CA ASN A 99 12.62 -10.69 0.53
C ASN A 99 12.88 -9.62 1.61
N LYS A 100 12.86 -10.01 2.90
CA LYS A 100 13.16 -9.13 4.03
C LYS A 100 14.57 -8.53 3.93
N LYS A 101 15.59 -9.35 3.60
CA LYS A 101 16.98 -8.90 3.45
C LYS A 101 17.14 -7.88 2.32
N ILE A 102 16.41 -8.05 1.22
CA ILE A 102 16.42 -7.11 0.08
C ILE A 102 15.82 -5.76 0.46
N TYR A 103 14.67 -5.73 1.12
CA TYR A 103 14.09 -4.48 1.60
C TYR A 103 14.96 -3.78 2.64
N ASN A 104 15.50 -4.54 3.60
CA ASN A 104 16.43 -3.99 4.60
C ASN A 104 17.66 -3.36 3.95
N LYS A 105 18.24 -4.00 2.93
CA LYS A 105 19.38 -3.44 2.20
C LYS A 105 19.02 -2.23 1.35
N ALA A 106 17.85 -2.24 0.72
CA ALA A 106 17.37 -1.11 -0.08
C ALA A 106 16.98 0.10 0.80
N TYR A 107 16.69 -0.13 2.08
CA TYR A 107 16.24 0.87 3.04
C TYR A 107 15.03 1.69 2.55
N ILE A 108 14.11 1.03 1.84
CA ILE A 108 12.82 1.62 1.44
C ILE A 108 11.67 0.93 2.15
N PRO A 109 10.54 1.62 2.41
CA PRO A 109 9.36 0.96 2.93
C PRO A 109 8.85 -0.08 1.93
N ARG A 110 8.20 -1.16 2.40
CA ARG A 110 7.51 -2.12 1.51
C ARG A 110 6.35 -1.42 0.79
N PHE A 111 6.03 -1.82 -0.44
CA PHE A 111 5.02 -1.12 -1.24
C PHE A 111 3.66 -0.93 -0.54
N ASP A 112 3.18 -1.94 0.17
CA ASP A 112 1.91 -1.85 0.90
C ASP A 112 1.96 -0.81 2.04
N ASN A 113 3.02 -0.80 2.85
CA ASN A 113 3.23 0.25 3.87
C ASN A 113 3.35 1.64 3.24
N PHE A 114 4.03 1.73 2.10
CA PHE A 114 4.15 2.97 1.34
C PHE A 114 2.79 3.47 0.83
N ILE A 115 1.92 2.60 0.32
CA ILE A 115 0.56 2.97 -0.13
C ILE A 115 -0.30 3.39 1.05
N THR A 116 -0.28 2.64 2.16
CA THR A 116 -1.01 3.04 3.36
C THR A 116 -0.59 4.44 3.81
N LYS A 117 0.72 4.74 3.80
CA LYS A 117 1.22 6.08 4.10
C LYS A 117 0.71 7.14 3.12
N ILE A 118 0.74 6.87 1.80
CA ILE A 118 0.18 7.80 0.79
C ILE A 118 -1.29 8.11 1.08
N ASN A 119 -2.09 7.08 1.42
CA ASN A 119 -3.51 7.25 1.71
C ASN A 119 -3.72 8.12 2.94
N ARG A 120 -2.97 7.87 4.02
CA ARG A 120 -3.01 8.73 5.22
C ARG A 120 -2.57 10.16 4.91
N ASP A 121 -1.49 10.34 4.17
CA ASP A 121 -1.01 11.68 3.78
C ASP A 121 -2.03 12.43 2.93
N TYR A 122 -2.77 11.73 2.06
CA TYR A 122 -3.86 12.32 1.28
C TYR A 122 -4.96 12.88 2.19
N PHE A 123 -5.55 12.06 3.07
CA PHE A 123 -6.65 12.50 3.95
C PHE A 123 -6.21 13.48 5.05
N ALA A 124 -4.93 13.43 5.47
CA ALA A 124 -4.38 14.44 6.37
C ALA A 124 -4.29 15.81 5.69
N ASN A 125 -4.00 15.85 4.38
CA ASN A 125 -3.92 17.09 3.62
C ASN A 125 -5.29 17.59 3.14
N THR A 126 -6.28 16.72 2.91
CA THR A 126 -7.64 17.17 2.56
C THR A 126 -8.27 18.01 3.66
N LYS A 127 -8.03 17.69 4.95
CA LYS A 127 -8.51 18.50 6.09
C LYS A 127 -7.95 19.92 6.12
N LYS A 128 -6.79 20.17 5.50
CA LYS A 128 -6.19 21.52 5.41
C LYS A 128 -6.89 22.40 4.38
N VAL A 129 -7.67 21.83 3.47
CA VAL A 129 -8.37 22.55 2.43
C VAL A 129 -9.73 23.00 2.96
N THR A 130 -9.82 24.25 3.40
CA THR A 130 -11.08 24.83 3.94
C THR A 130 -11.90 25.58 2.90
N SER A 131 -11.31 25.92 1.75
CA SER A 131 -11.96 26.74 0.72
C SER A 131 -12.97 26.00 -0.16
N ASN A 132 -12.91 24.66 -0.21
CA ASN A 132 -13.73 23.87 -1.10
C ASN A 132 -14.61 22.89 -0.31
N ASN A 133 -15.90 23.23 -0.18
CA ASN A 133 -16.88 22.43 0.55
C ASN A 133 -16.99 20.98 0.05
N ARG A 134 -16.73 20.72 -1.24
CA ARG A 134 -16.76 19.34 -1.77
C ARG A 134 -15.62 18.48 -1.24
N ILE A 135 -14.46 19.09 -0.97
CA ILE A 135 -13.30 18.40 -0.39
C ILE A 135 -13.46 18.26 1.11
N VAL A 136 -13.98 19.30 1.78
CA VAL A 136 -14.27 19.28 3.23
C VAL A 136 -15.22 18.13 3.57
N ARG A 137 -16.29 17.94 2.80
CA ARG A 137 -17.26 16.85 2.99
C ARG A 137 -16.65 15.44 2.95
N ILE A 138 -15.50 15.24 2.30
CA ILE A 138 -14.81 13.92 2.30
C ILE A 138 -14.31 13.57 3.72
N THR A 139 -14.07 14.58 4.57
CA THR A 139 -13.64 14.37 5.96
C THR A 139 -14.80 14.22 6.93
N GLU A 140 -16.03 14.53 6.51
CA GLU A 140 -17.25 14.33 7.28
C GLU A 140 -17.75 12.90 7.04
N ILE A 141 -17.47 12.02 8.00
CA ILE A 141 -17.72 10.59 7.86
C ILE A 141 -19.11 10.23 8.36
N ASP A 142 -19.96 9.72 7.46
CA ASP A 142 -21.19 9.02 7.83
C ASP A 142 -20.85 7.55 8.17
N THR A 143 -20.77 7.26 9.47
CA THR A 143 -20.42 5.92 9.98
C THR A 143 -21.45 4.87 9.58
N ASP A 144 -22.74 5.20 9.60
CA ASP A 144 -23.82 4.28 9.27
C ASP A 144 -23.81 3.89 7.79
N TYR A 145 -23.53 4.87 6.92
CA TYR A 145 -23.34 4.62 5.49
C TYR A 145 -22.14 3.71 5.24
N ILE A 146 -21.00 3.96 5.90
CA ILE A 146 -19.79 3.15 5.70
C ILE A 146 -19.99 1.71 6.22
N GLU A 147 -20.64 1.52 7.36
CA GLU A 147 -20.91 0.18 7.89
C GLU A 147 -21.81 -0.63 6.93
N LYS A 148 -22.82 0.01 6.32
CA LYS A 148 -23.59 -0.61 5.22
C LYS A 148 -22.69 -0.94 4.03
N CYS A 149 -21.78 -0.05 3.65
CA CYS A 149 -20.84 -0.25 2.54
C CYS A 149 -19.80 -1.36 2.79
N LYS A 150 -19.41 -1.63 4.05
CA LYS A 150 -18.54 -2.77 4.41
C LYS A 150 -19.15 -4.09 3.98
N THR A 151 -20.46 -4.26 4.19
CA THR A 151 -21.20 -5.49 3.85
C THR A 151 -21.51 -5.62 2.36
N SER A 152 -21.74 -4.50 1.67
CA SER A 152 -22.01 -4.48 0.22
C SER A 152 -20.72 -4.61 -0.61
N GLY A 153 -19.60 -4.09 -0.09
CA GLY A 153 -18.31 -3.99 -0.77
C GLY A 153 -18.16 -2.75 -1.64
N TYR A 154 -19.17 -1.87 -1.72
CA TYR A 154 -19.08 -0.61 -2.45
C TYR A 154 -18.52 0.49 -1.54
N LEU A 155 -17.23 0.36 -1.21
CA LEU A 155 -16.57 1.25 -0.27
C LEU A 155 -16.10 2.53 -0.97
N PRO A 156 -16.52 3.71 -0.50
CA PRO A 156 -16.01 4.96 -1.03
C PRO A 156 -14.61 5.26 -0.44
N PRO A 157 -13.80 6.13 -1.07
CA PRO A 157 -12.44 6.42 -0.61
C PRO A 157 -12.35 6.86 0.87
N GLU A 158 -13.27 7.69 1.34
CA GLU A 158 -13.34 8.22 2.71
C GLU A 158 -13.48 7.12 3.77
N SER A 159 -14.01 5.95 3.41
CA SER A 159 -14.10 4.82 4.33
C SER A 159 -12.73 4.29 4.77
N PHE A 160 -11.65 4.66 4.07
CA PHE A 160 -10.29 4.46 4.57
C PHE A 160 -10.10 5.00 5.99
N ILE A 161 -10.64 6.19 6.30
CA ILE A 161 -10.44 6.85 7.60
C ILE A 161 -11.03 6.01 8.73
N LEU A 162 -12.29 5.60 8.59
CA LEU A 162 -12.97 4.78 9.59
C LEU A 162 -12.30 3.41 9.74
N LEU A 163 -11.95 2.77 8.63
CA LEU A 163 -11.31 1.45 8.64
C LEU A 163 -9.89 1.49 9.23
N ASP A 164 -9.16 2.58 9.04
CA ASP A 164 -7.82 2.76 9.60
C ASP A 164 -7.89 3.02 11.11
N HIS A 165 -8.90 3.76 11.57
CA HIS A 165 -9.21 3.92 12.99
C HIS A 165 -9.64 2.59 13.66
N GLN A 166 -10.41 1.75 12.97
CA GLN A 166 -10.82 0.41 13.43
C GLN A 166 -9.71 -0.65 13.36
N GLU A 167 -8.46 -0.27 13.06
CA GLU A 167 -7.31 -1.19 12.87
C GLU A 167 -7.50 -2.25 11.75
N LEU A 168 -8.48 -2.08 10.86
CA LEU A 168 -8.77 -3.02 9.76
C LEU A 168 -7.83 -2.84 8.55
N ILE A 169 -7.11 -1.72 8.46
CA ILE A 169 -6.14 -1.45 7.40
C ILE A 169 -4.76 -2.01 7.74
N GLN A 170 -4.28 -1.77 8.96
CA GLN A 170 -2.93 -2.10 9.41
C GLN A 170 -2.94 -2.43 10.90
N ASP A 171 -2.22 -3.45 11.34
CA ASP A 171 -2.19 -3.89 12.75
C ASP A 171 -1.21 -3.07 13.60
N ASN A 172 -1.13 -3.33 14.90
CA ASN A 172 -0.18 -2.65 15.80
C ASN A 172 1.31 -2.91 15.50
N ASN A 173 1.63 -3.90 14.67
CA ASN A 173 2.99 -4.24 14.24
C ASN A 173 3.36 -3.61 12.88
N ASN A 174 2.57 -2.65 12.38
CA ASN A 174 2.76 -2.02 11.07
C ASN A 174 2.62 -2.99 9.88
N ILE A 175 1.85 -4.06 10.01
CA ILE A 175 1.54 -5.00 8.93
C ILE A 175 0.23 -4.56 8.27
N PRO A 176 0.20 -4.23 6.96
CA PRO A 176 -1.03 -3.83 6.26
C PRO A 176 -1.99 -5.00 6.00
N ILE A 177 -2.78 -5.39 6.99
CA ILE A 177 -3.58 -6.62 7.01
C ILE A 177 -4.53 -6.71 5.80
N ILE A 178 -5.10 -5.57 5.37
CA ILE A 178 -6.00 -5.47 4.20
C ILE A 178 -5.43 -6.05 2.91
N TYR A 179 -4.10 -6.11 2.82
CA TYR A 179 -3.39 -6.63 1.66
C TYR A 179 -2.89 -8.07 1.83
N HIS A 180 -3.29 -8.77 2.89
CA HIS A 180 -2.85 -10.14 3.18
C HIS A 180 -3.97 -11.15 3.31
N TRP A 181 -5.18 -10.78 3.73
CA TRP A 181 -6.28 -11.76 3.80
C TRP A 181 -6.82 -12.13 2.41
N TYR A 182 -7.27 -13.37 2.28
CA TYR A 182 -7.77 -13.89 1.02
C TYR A 182 -9.18 -13.39 0.71
N ARG A 183 -9.39 -12.89 -0.52
CA ARG A 183 -10.71 -12.58 -1.08
C ARG A 183 -10.66 -12.52 -2.60
N HIS A 184 -11.80 -12.79 -3.24
CA HIS A 184 -11.94 -12.66 -4.70
C HIS A 184 -11.74 -11.21 -5.15
N ARG A 185 -11.13 -10.98 -6.32
CA ARG A 185 -10.79 -9.62 -6.83
C ARG A 185 -11.99 -8.66 -6.90
N CYS A 186 -13.17 -9.22 -7.16
CA CYS A 186 -14.43 -8.49 -7.24
C CYS A 186 -15.14 -8.35 -5.89
N ASN A 187 -14.74 -9.12 -4.88
CA ASN A 187 -15.27 -9.02 -3.53
C ASN A 187 -14.44 -7.99 -2.77
N LYS A 188 -15.08 -6.86 -2.50
CA LYS A 188 -14.50 -5.70 -1.80
C LYS A 188 -15.01 -5.56 -0.38
N LYS A 189 -15.81 -6.51 0.10
CA LYS A 189 -16.30 -6.53 1.48
C LYS A 189 -15.13 -6.52 2.47
N ILE A 190 -15.37 -5.88 3.60
CA ILE A 190 -14.45 -5.81 4.72
C ILE A 190 -15.10 -6.56 5.90
N PRO A 191 -14.35 -7.39 6.63
CA PRO A 191 -14.84 -8.03 7.84
C PRO A 191 -15.34 -6.99 8.86
N PRO A 192 -16.34 -7.32 9.70
CA PRO A 192 -16.89 -6.37 10.67
C PRO A 192 -15.84 -5.87 11.67
N ASN A 193 -14.98 -6.77 12.17
CA ASN A 193 -13.95 -6.51 13.17
C ASN A 193 -12.65 -7.26 12.86
N TYR A 194 -11.59 -6.93 13.60
CA TYR A 194 -10.25 -7.51 13.39
C TYR A 194 -10.25 -9.04 13.62
N GLU A 195 -11.01 -9.54 14.59
CA GLU A 195 -11.09 -10.96 14.92
C GLU A 195 -11.72 -11.79 13.80
N SER A 196 -12.60 -11.19 13.00
CA SER A 196 -13.24 -11.84 11.85
C SER A 196 -12.39 -11.84 10.58
N ILE A 197 -11.15 -11.32 10.63
CA ILE A 197 -10.26 -11.30 9.47
C ILE A 197 -9.89 -12.74 9.07
N PRO A 198 -10.15 -13.14 7.80
CA PRO A 198 -9.79 -14.46 7.31
C PRO A 198 -8.27 -14.71 7.35
N ILE A 199 -7.88 -15.98 7.26
CA ILE A 199 -6.49 -16.42 7.22
C ILE A 199 -5.68 -15.61 6.19
N LEU A 200 -4.53 -15.10 6.65
CA LEU A 200 -3.60 -14.34 5.83
C LEU A 200 -2.88 -15.27 4.85
N LYS A 201 -2.89 -14.93 3.56
CA LYS A 201 -2.38 -15.79 2.48
C LYS A 201 -0.90 -15.61 2.19
N TYR A 202 -0.40 -14.37 2.25
CA TYR A 202 0.96 -14.03 1.85
C TYR A 202 1.83 -13.66 3.05
N SER A 203 3.15 -13.65 2.83
CA SER A 203 4.12 -13.32 3.87
C SER A 203 3.88 -11.91 4.43
N THR A 204 3.67 -11.85 5.74
CA THR A 204 3.50 -10.60 6.49
C THR A 204 4.84 -9.95 6.86
N ALA A 205 5.98 -10.62 6.63
CA ALA A 205 7.31 -10.13 7.00
C ALA A 205 7.62 -8.75 6.40
N ILE A 206 7.72 -7.75 7.28
CA ILE A 206 8.08 -6.36 6.95
C ILE A 206 9.58 -6.09 7.20
N PRO A 207 10.18 -5.13 6.48
CA PRO A 207 11.55 -4.68 6.76
C PRO A 207 11.65 -3.95 8.10
N ALA A 208 12.86 -3.89 8.65
CA ALA A 208 13.15 -3.24 9.94
C ALA A 208 12.76 -1.75 9.95
N ARG A 209 12.90 -1.09 8.80
CA ARG A 209 12.45 0.30 8.62
C ARG A 209 10.96 0.48 8.93
N ASP A 210 10.13 -0.47 8.49
CA ASP A 210 8.68 -0.37 8.65
C ASP A 210 8.24 -0.82 10.05
N SER A 211 8.88 -1.85 10.61
CA SER A 211 8.58 -2.28 11.99
C SER A 211 8.94 -1.20 13.02
N ASN A 212 9.95 -0.39 12.75
CA ASN A 212 10.43 0.64 13.66
C ASN A 212 9.77 2.01 13.41
N ASP A 213 8.88 2.13 12.42
CA ASP A 213 8.21 3.40 12.13
C ASP A 213 7.11 3.69 13.16
N LYS A 214 7.47 4.50 14.17
CA LYS A 214 6.55 4.97 15.22
C LYS A 214 5.74 6.20 14.82
N THR A 215 6.02 6.81 13.66
CA THR A 215 5.34 8.06 13.25
C THR A 215 3.84 7.86 13.00
N ARG A 216 3.39 6.61 12.89
CA ARG A 216 2.00 6.23 12.68
C ARG A 216 1.12 6.39 13.92
N LEU A 217 1.46 5.73 15.03
CA LEU A 217 0.54 5.47 16.15
C LEU A 217 0.36 6.68 17.08
N TYR A 218 1.24 7.68 16.96
CA TYR A 218 1.31 8.79 17.92
C TYR A 218 1.67 10.12 17.26
N SER A 219 1.13 10.38 16.06
CA SER A 219 1.27 11.70 15.45
C SER A 219 -0.07 12.42 15.37
N ASN A 220 -0.12 13.63 15.91
CA ASN A 220 -1.19 14.63 15.70
C ASN A 220 -1.44 14.93 14.20
N LYS A 221 -0.60 14.39 13.31
CA LYS A 221 -0.72 14.48 11.87
C LYS A 221 -1.95 13.75 11.33
N TYR A 222 -2.25 12.56 11.83
CA TYR A 222 -3.41 11.77 11.39
C TYR A 222 -4.51 11.93 12.42
N TRP A 223 -5.31 12.99 12.25
CA TRP A 223 -6.30 13.42 13.24
C TRP A 223 -7.23 12.28 13.67
N TRP A 224 -7.70 11.43 12.75
CA TRP A 224 -8.59 10.30 13.06
C TRP A 224 -7.95 9.16 13.85
N LEU A 225 -6.62 9.15 14.03
CA LEU A 225 -5.91 8.17 14.86
C LEU A 225 -5.55 8.73 16.23
N ALA A 226 -5.76 10.03 16.47
CA ALA A 226 -5.69 10.59 17.80
C ALA A 226 -6.93 10.14 18.60
N ALA A 227 -6.73 9.77 19.86
CA ALA A 227 -7.66 8.95 20.67
C ALA A 227 -9.07 9.55 20.93
N ASP A 228 -9.41 10.73 20.40
CA ASP A 228 -10.49 11.55 20.93
C ASP A 228 -11.58 11.97 19.92
N ILE A 229 -11.64 11.41 18.70
CA ILE A 229 -12.53 11.97 17.65
C ILE A 229 -13.92 11.30 17.55
N TYR A 230 -14.15 10.15 18.17
CA TYR A 230 -15.43 9.42 18.05
C TYR A 230 -16.17 9.18 19.39
N LEU A 231 -15.88 9.98 20.42
CA LEU A 231 -16.58 9.97 21.72
C LEU A 231 -17.45 11.23 21.95
N ALA A 232 -17.97 11.83 20.89
CA ALA A 232 -18.96 12.91 20.98
C ALA A 232 -20.17 12.60 20.10
#